data_AF-A0A496ST76-F1
#
_entry.id   AF-A0A496ST76-F1
#
_cell.length_a   1.000
_cell.length_b   1.000
_cell.length_c   1.000
_cell.angle_alpha   90.00
_cell.angle_beta   90.00
_cell.angle_gamma   90.00
#
_symmetry.space_group_name_H-M   'P 1'
#
loop_
_entity.id
_entity.type
_entity.pdbx_description
1 polymer ?
#
loop_
_entity_poly.entity_id
_entity_poly.type
_entity_poly.pdbx_seq_one_letter_code
_entity_poly.pdbx_strand_id
1 'polypeptide(L)'
;MRCRKAGLQTGWFNCCSQDETWFGLGRCEGEEEQLVTQRKKGLCHYVDTYCAKSWPLIGCVQRKKTYCCFNSKLGRIIQEQGRPMLKSFGPTGDWGSGKHPNCRGFTPDEFQMLDFDRMDLSEWYGDIVTATQQQIGNTLQNKIQNFYDSTQ
;
A
#
# COMPACT_ATOMS: atom_id res chain seq x y z
N MET A 1 2.63 9.10 -1.48
CA MET A 1 1.63 9.15 -2.57
C MET A 1 0.31 9.69 -2.06
N ARG A 2 -0.56 10.22 -2.94
CA ARG A 2 -1.86 10.80 -2.55
C ARG A 2 -2.94 10.47 -3.58
N CYS A 3 -4.19 10.37 -3.12
CA CYS A 3 -5.37 10.28 -4.00
C CYS A 3 -6.45 11.26 -3.55
N ARG A 4 -7.20 11.80 -4.50
CA ARG A 4 -8.35 12.66 -4.27
C ARG A 4 -9.59 11.82 -3.98
N LYS A 5 -10.34 12.25 -2.97
CA LYS A 5 -11.71 11.76 -2.74
C LYS A 5 -12.69 12.41 -3.71
N ALA A 6 -13.93 11.94 -3.75
CA ALA A 6 -15.03 12.63 -4.42
C ALA A 6 -15.08 14.12 -4.01
N GLY A 7 -15.07 15.01 -5.00
CA GLY A 7 -15.11 16.45 -4.81
C GLY A 7 -15.20 17.20 -6.14
N LEU A 8 -15.15 18.54 -6.08
CA LEU A 8 -15.34 19.38 -7.27
C LEU A 8 -14.24 19.16 -8.33
N GLN A 9 -13.00 18.92 -7.91
CA GLN A 9 -11.88 18.75 -8.85
C GLN A 9 -11.95 17.42 -9.61
N THR A 10 -12.51 16.39 -8.97
CA THR A 10 -12.68 15.08 -9.57
C THR A 10 -14.05 14.90 -10.20
N GLY A 11 -14.91 15.93 -10.26
CA GLY A 11 -16.27 15.79 -10.80
C GLY A 11 -17.12 14.78 -10.02
N TRP A 12 -16.94 14.74 -8.70
CA TRP A 12 -17.57 13.80 -7.76
C TRP A 12 -17.06 12.35 -7.83
N PHE A 13 -16.08 12.04 -8.69
CA PHE A 13 -15.41 10.73 -8.70
C PHE A 13 -14.39 10.58 -7.56
N ASN A 14 -14.29 9.39 -6.97
CA ASN A 14 -13.38 9.06 -5.89
C ASN A 14 -12.16 8.30 -6.42
N CYS A 15 -11.09 9.05 -6.68
CA CYS A 15 -9.82 8.51 -7.15
C CYS A 15 -9.04 7.71 -6.10
N CYS A 16 -9.61 7.49 -4.90
CA CYS A 16 -9.06 6.59 -3.89
C CYS A 16 -9.67 5.19 -3.92
N SER A 17 -10.67 4.94 -4.76
CA SER A 17 -11.33 3.64 -4.93
C SER A 17 -11.29 3.25 -6.42
N GLN A 18 -11.34 1.95 -6.71
CA GLN A 18 -11.26 1.47 -8.11
C GLN A 18 -12.60 1.65 -8.85
N ASP A 19 -13.69 1.75 -8.11
CA ASP A 19 -15.04 1.48 -8.61
C ASP A 19 -15.62 2.66 -9.42
N GLU A 20 -14.97 3.82 -9.39
CA GLU A 20 -15.52 5.08 -9.91
C GLU A 20 -14.92 5.51 -11.27
N THR A 21 -14.01 4.73 -11.84
CA THR A 21 -13.52 4.94 -13.23
C THR A 21 -14.34 4.10 -14.21
N TRP A 22 -15.58 4.53 -14.46
CA TRP A 22 -16.43 4.00 -15.55
C TRP A 22 -15.75 4.28 -16.91
N PHE A 23 -15.26 3.23 -17.59
CA PHE A 23 -14.80 3.24 -18.99
C PHE A 23 -13.77 4.32 -19.39
N GLY A 24 -12.78 4.62 -18.53
CA GLY A 24 -11.72 5.59 -18.88
C GLY A 24 -12.16 7.06 -18.92
N LEU A 25 -13.36 7.37 -18.42
CA LEU A 25 -13.91 8.74 -18.32
C LEU A 25 -13.60 9.42 -16.97
N GLY A 26 -12.95 8.71 -16.03
CA GLY A 26 -12.64 9.24 -14.71
C GLY A 26 -11.57 10.33 -14.75
N ARG A 27 -11.79 11.42 -14.00
CA ARG A 27 -10.85 12.55 -13.88
C ARG A 27 -9.66 12.28 -12.95
N CYS A 28 -9.28 11.01 -12.81
CA CYS A 28 -8.22 10.59 -11.90
C CYS A 28 -6.87 10.61 -12.61
N GLU A 29 -5.85 11.05 -11.88
CA GLU A 29 -4.48 11.06 -12.38
C GLU A 29 -3.88 9.65 -12.33
N GLY A 30 -2.94 9.35 -13.24
CA GLY A 30 -2.28 8.03 -13.29
C GLY A 30 -1.58 7.64 -11.98
N GLU A 31 -1.04 8.61 -11.24
CA GLU A 31 -0.46 8.37 -9.91
C GLU A 31 -1.52 7.90 -8.89
N GLU A 32 -2.76 8.35 -9.01
CA GLU A 32 -3.87 7.95 -8.14
C GLU A 32 -4.27 6.49 -8.44
N GLU A 33 -4.30 6.11 -9.72
CA GLU A 33 -4.53 4.73 -10.16
C GLU A 33 -3.40 3.79 -9.72
N GLN A 34 -2.15 4.22 -9.88
CA GLN A 34 -0.98 3.49 -9.38
C GLN A 34 -1.06 3.29 -7.86
N LEU A 35 -1.47 4.33 -7.13
CA LEU A 35 -1.68 4.23 -5.68
C LEU A 35 -2.79 3.23 -5.33
N VAL A 36 -3.91 3.21 -6.06
CA VAL A 36 -4.96 2.20 -5.86
C VAL A 36 -4.39 0.80 -6.06
N THR A 37 -3.61 0.58 -7.11
CA THR A 37 -2.95 -0.70 -7.38
C THR A 37 -1.98 -1.10 -6.26
N GLN A 38 -1.13 -0.18 -5.80
CA GLN A 38 -0.18 -0.45 -4.70
C GLN A 38 -0.90 -0.74 -3.37
N ARG A 39 -2.00 -0.05 -3.09
CA ARG A 39 -2.84 -0.31 -1.92
C ARG A 39 -3.48 -1.69 -1.97
N LYS A 40 -3.97 -2.12 -3.12
CA LYS A 40 -4.51 -3.48 -3.31
C LYS A 40 -3.47 -4.57 -3.10
N LYS A 41 -2.22 -4.29 -3.47
CA LYS A 41 -1.07 -5.16 -3.20
C LYS A 41 -0.59 -5.12 -1.74
N GLY A 42 -1.24 -4.35 -0.85
CA GLY A 42 -0.86 -4.23 0.55
C GLY A 42 0.47 -3.51 0.78
N LEU A 43 0.87 -2.62 -0.14
CA LEU A 43 2.18 -1.95 -0.11
C LEU A 43 2.18 -0.62 0.64
N CYS A 44 1.00 -0.08 0.95
CA CYS A 44 0.86 1.28 1.42
C CYS A 44 0.26 1.37 2.83
N HIS A 45 0.92 2.15 3.68
CA HIS A 45 0.41 2.62 4.96
C HIS A 45 -0.41 3.90 4.77
N TYR A 46 -1.59 3.99 5.40
CA TYR A 46 -2.40 5.21 5.41
C TYR A 46 -1.88 6.18 6.46
N VAL A 47 -1.58 7.42 6.06
CA VAL A 47 -1.12 8.45 6.99
C VAL A 47 -2.32 9.23 7.52
N ASP A 48 -3.02 9.96 6.64
CA ASP A 48 -4.08 10.88 7.04
C ASP A 48 -4.87 11.40 5.81
N THR A 49 -6.02 12.03 6.06
CA THR A 49 -6.85 12.72 5.07
C THR A 49 -6.89 14.21 5.38
N TYR A 50 -6.52 15.04 4.41
CA TYR A 50 -6.51 16.49 4.59
C TYR A 50 -7.35 17.21 3.53
N CYS A 51 -7.74 18.45 3.85
CA CYS A 51 -8.38 19.34 2.88
C CYS A 51 -7.33 19.93 1.93
N ALA A 52 -7.41 19.55 0.65
CA ALA A 52 -6.50 20.04 -0.39
C ALA A 52 -6.99 21.35 -1.01
N LYS A 53 -8.31 21.56 -1.09
CA LYS A 53 -8.92 22.82 -1.54
C LYS A 53 -10.13 23.16 -0.67
N SER A 54 -10.17 24.40 -0.20
CA SER A 54 -11.29 24.97 0.54
C SER A 54 -11.75 26.27 -0.14
N TRP A 55 -13.03 26.60 -0.02
CA TRP A 55 -13.60 27.87 -0.47
C TRP A 55 -14.19 28.65 0.72
N PRO A 56 -14.09 30.00 0.74
CA PRO A 56 -14.42 30.82 1.91
C PRO A 56 -15.82 30.62 2.50
N LEU A 57 -16.82 30.27 1.69
CA LEU A 57 -18.22 30.14 2.12
C LEU A 57 -18.75 28.69 2.14
N ILE A 58 -18.01 27.73 1.58
CA ILE A 58 -18.44 26.32 1.45
C ILE A 58 -17.61 25.40 2.34
N GLY A 59 -16.40 25.83 2.71
CA GLY A 59 -15.43 24.97 3.41
C GLY A 59 -14.74 24.03 2.44
N CYS A 60 -14.42 22.82 2.88
CA CYS A 60 -13.58 21.92 2.12
C CYS A 60 -14.28 21.33 0.90
N VAL A 61 -13.83 21.73 -0.29
CA VAL A 61 -14.40 21.28 -1.58
C VAL A 61 -13.62 20.16 -2.24
N GLN A 62 -12.40 19.89 -1.77
CA GLN A 62 -11.60 18.75 -2.19
C GLN A 62 -10.74 18.21 -1.05
N ARG A 63 -10.88 16.91 -0.77
CA ARG A 63 -10.01 16.18 0.16
C ARG A 63 -9.04 15.27 -0.58
N LYS A 64 -7.86 15.06 0.00
CA LYS A 64 -6.88 14.06 -0.43
C LYS A 64 -6.55 13.12 0.73
N LYS A 65 -6.44 11.82 0.44
CA LYS A 65 -5.84 10.84 1.36
C LYS A 65 -4.35 10.71 1.04
N THR A 66 -3.52 10.68 2.07
CA THR A 66 -2.07 10.51 1.97
C THR A 66 -1.65 9.13 2.46
N TYR A 67 -0.71 8.53 1.73
CA TYR A 67 -0.18 7.22 2.00
C TYR A 67 1.35 7.20 1.85
N CYS A 68 2.02 6.42 2.68
CA CYS A 68 3.41 6.00 2.48
C CYS A 68 3.40 4.61 1.84
N CYS A 69 3.96 4.47 0.64
CA CYS A 69 4.02 3.20 -0.07
C CYS A 69 5.46 2.70 -0.12
N PHE A 70 5.62 1.39 0.08
CA PHE A 70 6.91 0.71 0.14
C PHE A 70 7.05 -0.29 -1.00
N ASN A 71 8.29 -0.72 -1.28
CA ASN A 71 8.58 -1.61 -2.41
C ASN A 71 8.00 -3.03 -2.23
N SER A 72 7.64 -3.43 -1.02
CA SER A 72 7.05 -4.73 -0.72
C SER A 72 6.10 -4.66 0.47
N LYS A 73 5.20 -5.64 0.56
CA LYS A 73 4.30 -5.81 1.71
C LYS A 73 5.11 -5.99 3.01
N LEU A 74 6.16 -6.80 2.97
CA LEU A 74 7.10 -6.97 4.09
C LEU A 74 7.71 -5.63 4.52
N GLY A 75 8.16 -4.81 3.57
CA GLY A 75 8.73 -3.50 3.86
C GLY A 75 7.73 -2.55 4.56
N ARG A 76 6.45 -2.59 4.17
CA ARG A 76 5.38 -1.86 4.86
C ARG A 76 5.21 -2.38 6.30
N ILE A 77 5.12 -3.69 6.49
CA ILE A 77 4.91 -4.31 7.81
C ILE A 77 6.07 -3.98 8.75
N ILE A 78 7.31 -4.14 8.30
CA ILE A 78 8.52 -3.80 9.07
C ILE A 78 8.51 -2.33 9.47
N GLN A 79 8.06 -1.43 8.60
CA GLN A 79 7.96 -0.01 8.92
C GLN A 79 6.85 0.28 9.94
N GLU A 80 5.66 -0.29 9.77
CA GLU A 80 4.54 -0.12 10.70
C GLU A 80 4.84 -0.62 12.11
N GLN A 81 5.48 -1.78 12.21
CA GLN A 81 5.74 -2.41 13.50
C GLN A 81 7.09 -2.00 14.10
N GLY A 82 8.08 -1.69 13.26
CA GLY A 82 9.43 -1.29 13.72
C GLY A 82 9.50 0.15 14.19
N ARG A 83 8.76 1.08 13.59
CA ARG A 83 8.83 2.51 13.96
C ARG A 83 8.53 2.75 15.46
N PRO A 84 7.49 2.18 16.08
CA PRO A 84 7.24 2.33 17.52
C PRO A 84 8.37 1.83 18.44
N MET A 85 9.27 0.98 17.95
CA MET A 85 10.40 0.46 18.73
C MET A 85 11.56 1.47 18.82
N LEU A 86 11.61 2.43 17.89
CA LEU A 86 12.72 3.35 17.73
C LEU A 86 12.40 4.72 18.34
N LYS A 87 13.31 5.21 19.18
CA LYS A 87 13.18 6.54 19.82
C LYS A 87 12.99 7.68 18.80
N SER A 88 13.59 7.56 17.62
CA SER A 88 13.52 8.55 16.54
C SER A 88 12.14 8.70 15.91
N PHE A 89 11.25 7.72 16.11
CA PHE A 89 9.87 7.76 15.62
C PHE A 89 8.84 7.82 16.77
N GLY A 90 9.27 7.57 18.00
CA GLY A 90 8.40 7.61 19.18
C GLY A 90 7.35 6.49 19.19
N PRO A 91 6.48 6.46 20.21
CA PRO A 91 5.57 5.33 20.44
C PRO A 91 4.48 5.17 19.37
N THR A 92 4.22 6.21 18.57
CA THR A 92 3.21 6.20 17.50
C THR A 92 3.81 6.00 16.10
N GLY A 93 5.13 5.90 16.01
CA GLY A 93 5.86 5.69 14.76
C GLY A 93 6.05 6.91 13.86
N ASP A 94 5.63 8.10 14.31
CA ASP A 94 5.81 9.40 13.64
C ASP A 94 5.59 9.37 12.12
N TRP A 95 4.36 9.09 11.70
CA TRP A 95 3.97 9.10 10.28
C TRP A 95 3.71 10.50 9.73
N GLY A 96 3.80 11.53 10.56
CA GLY A 96 3.47 12.91 10.20
C GLY A 96 1.98 13.14 9.98
N SER A 97 1.64 14.04 9.06
CA SER A 97 0.26 14.45 8.75
C SER A 97 -0.06 14.33 7.27
N GLY A 98 -1.33 14.52 6.88
CA GLY A 98 -1.74 14.40 5.49
C GLY A 98 -0.98 15.36 4.56
N LYS A 99 -0.72 16.59 5.02
CA LYS A 99 0.06 17.59 4.28
C LYS A 99 1.57 17.38 4.38
N HIS A 100 2.06 16.87 5.50
CA HIS A 100 3.48 16.66 5.79
C HIS A 100 3.71 15.23 6.30
N PRO A 101 3.64 14.22 5.41
CA PRO A 101 3.85 12.84 5.80
C PRO A 101 5.33 12.55 6.02
N ASN A 102 5.63 11.67 6.97
CA ASN A 102 6.97 11.14 7.20
C ASN A 102 7.06 9.69 6.70
N CYS A 103 7.44 9.53 5.43
CA CYS A 103 7.56 8.22 4.78
C CYS A 103 9.01 7.69 4.72
N ARG A 104 9.94 8.23 5.51
CA ARG A 104 11.35 7.83 5.39
C ARG A 104 11.59 6.36 5.74
N GLY A 105 12.67 5.82 5.17
CA GLY A 105 13.27 4.54 5.54
C GLY A 105 13.89 4.56 6.94
N PHE A 106 14.22 3.37 7.44
CA PHE A 106 15.18 3.22 8.52
C PHE A 106 16.59 3.46 7.99
N THR A 107 17.42 4.11 8.80
CA THR A 107 18.88 4.06 8.62
C THR A 107 19.41 2.66 8.95
N PRO A 108 20.64 2.30 8.54
CA PRO A 108 21.22 1.00 8.89
C PRO A 108 21.23 0.73 10.40
N ASP A 109 21.61 1.71 11.21
CA ASP A 109 21.66 1.57 12.68
C ASP A 109 20.26 1.39 13.27
N GLU A 110 19.28 2.17 12.82
CA GLU A 110 17.87 2.01 13.23
C GLU A 110 17.32 0.63 12.85
N PHE A 111 17.67 0.12 11.67
CA PHE A 111 17.22 -1.18 11.21
C PHE A 111 17.79 -2.32 12.06
N GLN A 112 19.06 -2.22 12.48
CA GLN A 112 19.70 -3.20 13.35
C GLN A 112 19.11 -3.23 14.77
N MET A 113 18.52 -2.13 15.21
CA MET A 113 17.86 -2.04 16.51
C MET A 113 16.46 -2.67 16.54
N LEU A 114 15.93 -3.11 15.39
CA LEU A 114 14.60 -3.71 15.31
C LEU A 114 14.60 -5.12 15.90
N ASP A 115 13.58 -5.40 16.70
CA ASP A 115 13.32 -6.72 17.26
C ASP A 115 12.28 -7.44 16.41
N PHE A 116 12.75 -8.31 15.50
CA PHE A 116 11.89 -9.05 14.57
C PHE A 116 11.07 -10.15 15.26
N ASP A 117 11.49 -10.64 16.43
CA ASP A 117 10.76 -11.67 17.18
C ASP A 117 9.44 -11.12 17.75
N ARG A 118 9.36 -9.79 17.89
CA ARG A 118 8.16 -9.08 18.34
C ARG A 118 7.27 -8.59 17.20
N MET A 119 7.65 -8.84 15.95
CA MET A 119 6.87 -8.45 14.78
C MET A 119 5.97 -9.59 14.31
N ASP A 120 4.70 -9.29 14.07
CA ASP A 120 3.78 -10.19 13.39
C ASP A 120 3.95 -10.05 11.86
N LEU A 121 4.62 -11.03 11.25
CA LEU A 121 4.84 -11.10 9.80
C LEU A 121 3.86 -12.05 9.10
N SER A 122 2.81 -12.53 9.78
CA SER A 122 1.83 -13.50 9.25
C SER A 122 1.17 -13.04 7.94
N GLU A 123 0.89 -11.74 7.81
CA GLU A 123 0.33 -11.14 6.60
C GLU A 123 1.24 -11.34 5.38
N TRP A 124 2.57 -11.31 5.58
CA TRP A 124 3.53 -11.56 4.51
C TRP A 124 3.74 -13.06 4.27
N TYR A 125 3.79 -13.88 5.32
CA TYR A 125 3.90 -15.33 5.18
C TYR A 125 2.72 -15.94 4.42
N GLY A 126 1.50 -15.43 4.62
CA GLY A 126 0.31 -15.86 3.87
C GLY A 126 0.50 -15.74 2.36
N ASP A 127 1.07 -14.61 1.90
CA ASP A 127 1.37 -14.41 0.48
C ASP A 127 2.43 -15.38 -0.04
N ILE A 128 3.48 -15.65 0.74
CA ILE A 128 4.53 -16.61 0.35
C ILE A 128 3.95 -18.01 0.21
N VAL A 129 3.15 -18.44 1.18
CA VAL A 129 2.55 -19.79 1.19
C VAL A 129 1.61 -19.94 0.00
N THR A 130 0.76 -18.94 -0.27
CA THR A 130 -0.14 -18.97 -1.44
C THR A 130 0.66 -19.00 -2.75
N ALA A 131 1.69 -18.16 -2.90
CA ALA A 131 2.53 -18.14 -4.10
C ALA A 131 3.25 -19.49 -4.31
N THR A 132 3.79 -20.07 -3.23
CA THR A 132 4.48 -21.36 -3.25
C THR A 132 3.53 -22.50 -3.61
N GLN A 133 2.32 -22.52 -3.05
CA GLN A 133 1.30 -23.53 -3.38
C GLN A 133 0.88 -23.45 -4.86
N GLN A 134 0.66 -22.25 -5.40
CA GLN A 134 0.34 -22.06 -6.82
C GLN A 134 1.48 -22.53 -7.74
N GLN A 135 2.73 -22.21 -7.38
CA GLN A 135 3.90 -22.66 -8.14
C GLN A 135 4.06 -24.18 -8.11
N ILE A 136 3.86 -24.82 -6.95
CA ILE A 136 3.89 -26.28 -6.83
C ILE A 136 2.77 -26.92 -7.65
N GLY A 137 1.54 -26.39 -7.58
CA GLY A 137 0.40 -26.89 -8.35
C GLY A 137 0.67 -26.85 -9.86
N ASN A 138 1.13 -25.71 -10.37
CA ASN A 138 1.46 -25.54 -11.79
C ASN A 138 2.64 -26.44 -12.22
N THR A 139 3.69 -26.52 -11.40
CA THR A 139 4.88 -27.34 -11.71
C THR A 139 4.54 -28.83 -11.68
N LEU A 140 3.71 -29.25 -10.73
CA LEU A 140 3.27 -30.64 -10.61
C LEU A 140 2.37 -31.03 -11.78
N GLN A 141 1.41 -30.19 -12.17
CA GLN A 141 0.57 -30.42 -13.35
C GLN A 141 1.40 -30.53 -14.63
N ASN A 142 2.34 -29.60 -14.84
CA ASN A 142 3.21 -29.62 -16.01
C ASN A 142 4.11 -30.87 -16.03
N LYS A 143 4.66 -31.28 -14.88
CA LYS A 143 5.47 -32.51 -14.81
C LYS A 143 4.66 -33.78 -15.01
N ILE A 144 3.44 -33.85 -14.49
CA ILE A 144 2.54 -35.00 -14.70
C ILE A 144 2.15 -35.10 -16.17
N GLN A 145 1.76 -33.98 -16.80
CA GLN A 145 1.41 -33.94 -18.21
C GLN A 145 2.59 -34.37 -19.10
N ASN A 146 3.77 -33.78 -18.88
CA ASN A 146 4.98 -34.14 -19.61
C ASN A 146 5.37 -35.61 -19.41
N PHE A 147 5.13 -36.18 -18.23
CA PHE A 147 5.37 -37.60 -17.97
C PHE A 147 4.39 -38.47 -18.77
N TYR A 148 3.08 -38.19 -18.71
CA TYR A 148 2.07 -38.90 -19.50
C TYR A 148 2.36 -38.85 -21.01
N ASP A 149 2.75 -37.69 -21.53
CA ASP A 149 3.06 -37.49 -22.95
C ASP A 149 4.36 -38.19 -23.38
N SER A 150 5.29 -38.43 -22.44
CA SER A 150 6.53 -39.18 -22.70
C SER A 150 6.40 -40.70 -22.60
N THR A 151 5.26 -41.18 -22.10
CA THR A 151 4.99 -42.62 -21.92
C THR A 151 4.03 -43.19 -22.97
N GLN A 152 3.60 -42.38 -23.95
CA GLN A 152 2.98 -42.80 -25.21
C GLN A 152 3.99 -42.75 -26.35
#